data_AF-A0A0A9HA08-F1
#
_entry.id   AF-A0A0A9HA08-F1
#
_cell.length_a   1.000
_cell.length_b   1.000
_cell.length_c   1.000
_cell.angle_alpha   90.00
_cell.angle_beta   90.00
_cell.angle_gamma   90.00
#
_symmetry.space_group_name_H-M   'P 1'
#
loop_
_entity.id
_entity.type
_entity.pdbx_description
1 polymer ?
#
loop_
_entity_poly.entity_id
_entity_poly.type
_entity_poly.pdbx_seq_one_letter_code
_entity_poly.pdbx_strand_id
1 'polypeptide(L)'
;MVVGTSWNILRPETIESLMYLWRLTGNKIYQDWGWEIFQAFEKNSRIETGYVGLKDVNTGTKDDMMQSFFLAETLKYLYLLFSPPSFISFDEWVFNTEAHPLKIVTRHDSEGKGIADSVIQPLGRKHGKPE
;
A
#
# COMPACT_ATOMS: atom_id res chain seq x y z
N MET A 1 19.85 -16.54 21.73
CA MET A 1 20.12 -15.62 20.59
C MET A 1 18.78 -14.98 20.25
N VAL A 2 18.60 -13.69 20.55
CA VAL A 2 17.40 -12.94 20.14
C VAL A 2 17.71 -12.37 18.76
N VAL A 3 17.17 -12.98 17.72
CA VAL A 3 17.26 -12.45 16.35
C VAL A 3 16.05 -11.56 16.14
N GLY A 4 16.30 -10.31 15.75
CA GLY A 4 15.26 -9.31 15.51
C GLY A 4 15.14 -8.28 16.64
N THR A 5 14.87 -7.04 16.25
CA THR A 5 14.46 -5.99 17.18
C THR A 5 12.97 -6.12 17.46
N SER A 6 12.56 -6.04 18.73
CA SER A 6 11.15 -6.21 19.12
C SER A 6 10.28 -4.97 18.87
N TRP A 7 10.84 -3.87 18.35
CA TRP A 7 10.08 -2.65 18.09
C TRP A 7 9.34 -2.69 16.75
N ASN A 8 8.23 -1.95 16.68
CA ASN A 8 7.47 -1.69 15.46
C ASN A 8 7.16 -0.18 15.38
N ILE A 9 7.59 0.50 14.32
CA ILE A 9 7.36 1.96 14.16
C ILE A 9 6.31 2.28 13.09
N LEU A 10 5.27 1.45 12.97
CA LEU A 10 4.15 1.66 12.03
C LEU A 10 4.51 1.46 10.55
N ARG A 11 5.51 0.61 10.31
CA ARG A 11 6.11 0.23 9.03
C ARG A 11 5.08 -0.22 7.96
N PRO A 12 5.17 0.26 6.70
CA PRO A 12 4.17 -0.02 5.66
C PRO A 12 4.40 -1.29 4.83
N GLU A 13 5.63 -1.82 4.80
CA GLU A 13 6.15 -2.68 3.72
C GLU A 13 5.36 -4.00 3.58
N THR A 14 4.86 -4.55 4.70
CA THR A 14 4.02 -5.74 4.68
C THR A 14 2.68 -5.46 4.01
N ILE A 15 1.99 -4.38 4.39
CA ILE A 15 0.68 -4.02 3.79
C ILE A 15 0.83 -3.63 2.32
N GLU A 16 1.91 -2.94 1.96
CA GLU A 16 2.25 -2.67 0.56
C GLU A 16 2.28 -3.96 -0.26
N SER A 17 3.02 -4.97 0.23
CA SER A 17 3.14 -6.27 -0.42
C SER A 17 1.79 -6.97 -0.55
N LEU A 18 0.96 -6.95 0.49
CA LEU A 18 -0.38 -7.54 0.46
C LEU A 18 -1.31 -6.84 -0.54
N MET A 19 -1.24 -5.51 -0.64
CA MET A 19 -2.01 -4.72 -1.61
C MET A 19 -1.65 -5.11 -3.04
N TYR A 20 -0.35 -5.22 -3.36
CA TYR A 20 0.10 -5.72 -4.66
C TYR A 20 -0.38 -7.16 -4.91
N LEU A 21 -0.13 -8.08 -3.98
CA LEU A 21 -0.50 -9.49 -4.14
C LEU A 21 -2.01 -9.65 -4.38
N TRP A 22 -2.85 -8.93 -3.64
CA TRP A 22 -4.29 -8.92 -3.86
C TRP A 22 -4.67 -8.40 -5.25
N ARG A 23 -4.17 -7.22 -5.67
CA ARG A 23 -4.50 -6.65 -7.00
C ARG A 23 -3.99 -7.49 -8.17
N LEU A 24 -2.90 -8.23 -7.98
CA LEU A 24 -2.30 -9.07 -9.01
C LEU A 24 -2.98 -10.43 -9.15
N THR A 25 -3.44 -11.02 -8.03
CA THR A 25 -3.92 -12.41 -8.00
C THR A 25 -5.42 -12.54 -7.77
N GLY A 26 -6.07 -11.53 -7.18
CA GLY A 26 -7.45 -11.58 -6.72
C GLY A 26 -7.69 -12.47 -5.48
N ASN A 27 -6.63 -13.04 -4.87
CA ASN A 27 -6.79 -13.90 -3.71
C ASN A 27 -7.16 -13.08 -2.46
N LYS A 28 -8.31 -13.40 -1.86
CA LYS A 28 -8.86 -12.66 -0.71
C LYS A 28 -8.09 -12.87 0.59
N ILE A 29 -7.25 -13.90 0.69
CA ILE A 29 -6.44 -14.14 1.89
C ILE A 29 -5.56 -12.93 2.27
N TYR A 30 -5.11 -12.17 1.27
CA TYR A 30 -4.31 -10.97 1.50
C TYR A 30 -5.11 -9.83 2.12
N GLN A 31 -6.41 -9.75 1.82
CA GLN A 31 -7.33 -8.81 2.48
C GLN A 31 -7.61 -9.25 3.92
N ASP A 32 -7.79 -10.55 4.16
CA ASP A 32 -7.98 -11.09 5.52
C ASP A 32 -6.75 -10.77 6.41
N TRP A 33 -5.53 -11.04 5.92
CA TRP A 33 -4.30 -10.68 6.64
C TRP A 33 -4.14 -9.17 6.83
N GLY A 34 -4.49 -8.36 5.82
CA GLY A 34 -4.48 -6.91 5.95
C GLY A 34 -5.46 -6.39 7.00
N TRP A 35 -6.63 -7.03 7.13
CA TRP A 35 -7.61 -6.72 8.15
C TRP A 35 -7.11 -7.06 9.56
N GLU A 36 -6.48 -8.23 9.73
CA GLU A 36 -5.86 -8.62 11.00
C GLU A 36 -4.77 -7.61 11.43
N ILE A 37 -3.95 -7.14 10.49
CA ILE A 37 -2.93 -6.12 10.75
C ILE A 37 -3.56 -4.78 11.15
N PHE A 38 -4.62 -4.35 10.45
CA PHE A 38 -5.32 -3.12 10.83
C PHE A 38 -5.92 -3.21 12.23
N GLN A 39 -6.57 -4.32 12.57
CA GLN A 39 -7.09 -4.57 13.92
C GLN A 39 -5.97 -4.56 14.97
N ALA A 40 -4.77 -5.05 14.64
CA ALA A 40 -3.61 -4.99 15.52
C ALA A 40 -3.14 -3.54 15.76
N PHE A 41 -3.15 -2.67 14.74
CA PHE A 41 -2.87 -1.24 14.91
C PHE A 41 -3.94 -0.55 15.78
N GLU A 42 -5.24 -0.81 15.52
CA GLU A 42 -6.32 -0.26 16.34
C GLU A 42 -6.20 -0.66 17.81
N LYS A 43 -5.85 -1.93 18.08
CA LYS A 43 -5.72 -2.45 19.45
C LYS A 43 -4.48 -1.93 20.18
N ASN A 44 -3.34 -1.87 19.50
CA ASN A 44 -2.05 -1.70 20.19
C ASN A 44 -1.41 -0.33 19.97
N SER A 45 -1.65 0.30 18.82
CA SER A 45 -0.99 1.55 18.41
C SER A 45 -1.88 2.78 18.51
N ARG A 46 -3.21 2.62 18.53
CA ARG A 46 -4.16 3.74 18.68
C ARG A 46 -4.02 4.39 20.07
N ILE A 47 -4.01 5.72 20.08
CA ILE A 47 -4.14 6.57 21.27
C ILE A 47 -5.23 7.63 21.00
N GLU A 48 -5.53 8.46 22.01
CA GLU A 48 -6.57 9.50 21.91
C GLU A 48 -6.31 10.49 20.75
N THR A 49 -5.05 10.84 20.50
CA THR A 49 -4.64 11.88 19.54
C THR A 49 -4.09 11.34 18.21
N GLY A 50 -4.03 10.03 18.01
CA GLY A 50 -3.43 9.44 16.80
C GLY A 50 -2.95 8.00 16.97
N TYR A 51 -1.79 7.69 16.38
CA TYR A 51 -1.16 6.37 16.42
C TYR A 51 0.30 6.48 16.82
N VAL A 52 0.79 5.48 17.57
CA VAL A 52 2.20 5.41 17.99
C VAL A 52 2.79 4.05 17.73
N GLY A 53 4.11 4.02 17.49
CA GLY A 53 4.87 2.78 17.45
C GLY A 53 4.87 2.03 18.78
N LEU A 54 5.49 0.85 18.78
CA LEU A 54 5.75 0.02 19.94
C LEU A 54 7.26 -0.15 20.11
N LYS A 55 7.75 0.09 21.33
CA LYS A 55 9.14 -0.20 21.70
C LYS A 55 9.39 -1.70 21.80
N ASP A 56 8.36 -2.47 22.17
CA ASP A 56 8.41 -3.93 22.20
C ASP A 56 7.01 -4.53 21.95
N VAL A 57 6.85 -5.25 20.84
CA VAL A 57 5.60 -5.89 20.41
C VAL A 57 5.14 -7.01 21.35
N ASN A 58 6.04 -7.63 22.11
CA ASN A 58 5.69 -8.69 23.07
C ASN A 58 5.05 -8.13 24.34
N THR A 59 5.40 -6.90 24.71
CA THR A 59 4.88 -6.23 25.91
C THR A 59 3.77 -5.23 25.60
N GLY A 60 3.67 -4.74 24.36
CA GLY A 60 2.76 -3.66 23.99
C GLY A 60 3.20 -2.28 24.51
N THR A 61 4.44 -2.15 24.98
CA THR A 61 5.00 -0.86 25.42
C THR A 61 5.03 0.10 24.24
N LYS A 62 4.26 1.19 24.35
CA LYS A 62 4.14 2.21 23.32
C LYS A 62 5.37 3.11 23.26
N ASP A 63 5.68 3.56 22.04
CA ASP A 63 6.53 4.72 21.81
C ASP A 63 5.69 6.02 21.83
N ASP A 64 6.31 7.17 21.57
CA ASP A 64 5.64 8.49 21.59
C ASP A 64 5.79 9.23 20.24
N MET A 65 5.80 8.48 19.14
CA MET A 65 5.99 9.04 17.80
C MET A 65 5.10 8.37 16.77
N MET A 66 4.40 9.21 16.01
CA MET A 66 3.71 8.82 14.79
C MET A 66 4.59 9.16 13.59
N GLN A 67 5.00 8.15 12.83
CA GLN A 67 5.77 8.37 11.61
C GLN A 67 4.88 8.94 10.52
N SER A 68 5.38 9.90 9.74
CA SER A 68 4.61 10.51 8.63
C SER A 68 4.18 9.47 7.59
N PHE A 69 5.04 8.47 7.34
CA PHE A 69 4.75 7.36 6.45
C PHE A 69 3.58 6.49 6.91
N PHE A 70 3.18 6.51 8.19
CA PHE A 70 1.99 5.78 8.60
C PHE A 70 0.74 6.31 7.88
N LEU A 71 0.65 7.64 7.73
CA LEU A 71 -0.44 8.29 7.00
C LEU A 71 -0.26 8.18 5.50
N ALA A 72 0.95 8.43 5.00
CA ALA A 72 1.23 8.44 3.56
C ALA A 72 1.16 7.03 2.96
N GLU A 73 1.62 6.01 3.69
CA GLU A 73 1.86 4.67 3.15
C GLU A 73 0.95 3.64 3.79
N THR A 74 1.09 3.38 5.10
CA THR A 74 0.41 2.26 5.78
C THR A 74 -1.12 2.36 5.64
N LEU A 75 -1.70 3.52 5.97
CA LEU A 75 -3.15 3.74 5.85
C LEU A 75 -3.60 3.79 4.39
N LYS A 76 -2.78 4.32 3.47
CA LYS A 76 -3.10 4.37 2.04
C LYS A 76 -3.16 2.97 1.45
N TYR A 77 -2.18 2.12 1.72
CA TYR A 77 -2.16 0.75 1.22
C TYR A 77 -3.26 -0.10 1.85
N LEU A 78 -3.57 0.09 3.15
CA LEU A 78 -4.76 -0.52 3.76
C LEU A 78 -6.04 -0.10 3.04
N TYR A 79 -6.21 1.20 2.75
CA TYR A 79 -7.38 1.68 2.00
C TYR A 79 -7.45 1.08 0.59
N LEU A 80 -6.32 1.05 -0.14
CA LEU A 80 -6.24 0.52 -1.49
C LEU A 80 -6.42 -1.00 -1.57
N LEU A 81 -6.09 -1.74 -0.51
CA LEU A 81 -6.30 -3.18 -0.37
C LEU A 81 -7.80 -3.54 -0.32
N PHE A 82 -8.65 -2.66 0.22
CA PHE A 82 -10.10 -2.86 0.28
C PHE A 82 -10.88 -2.05 -0.78
N SER A 83 -10.19 -1.23 -1.56
CA SER A 83 -10.78 -0.48 -2.68
C SER A 83 -10.78 -1.31 -3.96
N PRO A 84 -11.73 -1.12 -4.89
CA PRO A 84 -11.70 -1.79 -6.19
C PRO A 84 -10.37 -1.56 -6.95
N PRO A 85 -9.86 -2.52 -7.75
CA PRO A 85 -8.61 -2.33 -8.50
C PRO A 85 -8.66 -1.21 -9.55
N SER A 86 -9.87 -0.80 -9.96
CA SER A 86 -10.09 0.36 -10.84
C SER A 86 -9.79 1.70 -10.14
N PHE A 87 -9.77 1.74 -8.81
CA PHE A 87 -9.40 2.92 -8.05
C PHE A 87 -7.87 2.99 -7.89
N ILE A 88 -7.27 3.97 -8.58
CA ILE A 88 -5.81 4.10 -8.80
C ILE A 88 -5.27 2.83 -9.46
N SER A 89 -5.61 2.62 -10.73
CA SER A 89 -5.18 1.44 -11.50
C SER A 89 -3.66 1.44 -11.71
N PHE A 90 -3.03 0.26 -11.65
CA PHE A 90 -1.61 0.07 -11.98
C PHE A 90 -1.30 0.28 -13.47
N ASP A 91 -2.31 0.34 -14.34
CA ASP A 91 -2.14 0.67 -15.75
C ASP A 91 -1.99 2.19 -15.98
N GLU A 92 -2.36 3.01 -15.00
CA GLU A 92 -2.39 4.48 -15.09
C GLU A 92 -1.44 5.16 -14.10
N TRP A 93 -1.12 4.50 -13.00
CA TRP A 93 -0.36 5.06 -11.88
C TRP A 93 0.80 4.16 -11.45
N VAL A 94 1.91 4.79 -11.07
CA VAL A 94 3.06 4.15 -10.44
C VAL A 94 3.28 4.81 -9.09
N PHE A 95 3.49 4.01 -8.04
CA PHE A 95 3.83 4.53 -6.71
C PHE A 95 5.35 4.76 -6.63
N ASN A 96 5.76 5.89 -6.06
CA ASN A 96 7.12 6.02 -5.56
C ASN A 96 7.28 5.22 -4.26
N THR A 97 8.50 5.18 -3.72
CA THR A 97 8.81 4.43 -2.48
C THR A 97 8.16 4.99 -1.20
N GLU A 98 7.44 6.12 -1.27
CA GLU A 98 6.68 6.72 -0.16
C GLU A 98 5.17 6.71 -0.47
N ALA A 99 4.73 5.76 -1.29
CA ALA A 99 3.35 5.55 -1.71
C ALA A 99 2.67 6.76 -2.38
N HIS A 100 3.40 7.72 -2.93
CA HIS A 100 2.82 8.81 -3.72
C HIS A 100 2.53 8.31 -5.15
N PRO A 101 1.25 8.33 -5.59
CA PRO A 101 0.90 7.89 -6.93
C PRO A 101 1.32 8.94 -7.97
N LEU A 102 2.08 8.52 -8.96
CA LEU A 102 2.55 9.30 -10.09
C LEU A 102 1.83 8.82 -11.35
N LYS A 103 1.18 9.73 -12.06
CA LYS A 103 0.45 9.39 -13.29
C LYS A 103 1.44 9.06 -14.41
N ILE A 104 1.19 7.97 -15.13
CA ILE A 104 1.97 7.60 -16.31
C ILE A 104 1.65 8.61 -17.43
N VAL A 105 2.67 9.29 -17.94
CA VAL A 105 2.57 10.24 -19.06
C VAL A 105 3.48 9.77 -20.20
N THR A 106 2.98 9.78 -21.43
CA THR A 106 3.77 9.44 -22.62
C THR A 106 4.58 10.65 -23.06
N ARG A 107 5.82 10.42 -23.50
CA ARG A 107 6.76 11.52 -23.85
C ARG A 107 6.33 12.36 -25.08
N HIS A 108 5.29 11.95 -25.82
CA HIS A 108 4.86 12.64 -27.04
C HIS A 108 3.99 13.89 -26.81
N ASP A 109 3.61 14.20 -25.57
CA ASP A 109 2.71 15.33 -25.26
C ASP A 109 3.41 16.71 -25.19
N SER A 110 4.67 16.80 -25.63
CA SER A 110 5.44 18.06 -25.66
C SER A 110 5.58 18.69 -27.05
N GLU A 111 5.04 18.08 -28.10
CA GLU A 111 4.86 18.73 -29.41
C GLU A 111 3.37 18.91 -29.68
N GLY A 112 2.91 20.17 -29.64
CA GLY A 112 1.50 20.51 -29.58
C GLY A 112 0.62 19.87 -30.66
N LYS A 113 -0.45 19.19 -30.22
CA LYS A 113 -1.76 19.18 -30.87
C LYS A 113 -2.81 18.53 -29.94
N GLY A 114 -3.91 19.26 -29.79
CA GLY A 114 -5.27 18.86 -29.41
C GLY A 114 -5.49 17.55 -28.64
N ILE A 115 -6.16 17.71 -27.49
CA ILE A 115 -6.87 16.68 -26.73
C ILE A 115 -7.58 15.72 -27.69
N ALA A 116 -7.06 14.51 -27.79
CA ALA A 116 -7.81 13.34 -28.22
C ALA A 116 -7.48 12.23 -27.24
N ASP A 117 -8.52 11.68 -26.61
CA ASP A 117 -8.45 10.56 -25.66
C ASP A 117 -7.76 9.36 -26.29
N SER A 118 -6.43 9.31 -26.24
CA SER A 118 -5.69 8.12 -26.62
C SER A 118 -5.79 7.13 -25.47
N VAL A 119 -6.69 6.16 -25.62
CA VAL A 119 -6.75 4.96 -24.79
C VAL A 119 -5.36 4.37 -24.69
N ILE A 120 -4.75 4.45 -23.50
CA ILE A 120 -3.49 3.79 -23.20
C ILE A 120 -3.74 2.30 -23.36
N GLN A 121 -3.18 1.67 -24.38
CA GLN A 121 -3.14 0.21 -24.44
C GLN A 121 -2.21 -0.27 -23.32
N PRO A 122 -2.71 -1.07 -22.36
CA PRO A 122 -1.85 -1.65 -21.34
C PRO A 122 -0.80 -2.49 -22.05
N LEU A 123 0.49 -2.35 -21.68
CA LEU A 123 1.49 -3.34 -22.06
C LEU A 123 0.99 -4.69 -21.56
N GLY A 124 0.56 -5.54 -22.49
CA GLY A 124 -0.22 -6.74 -22.19
C GLY A 124 0.40 -7.58 -21.08
N ARG A 125 -0.33 -7.69 -19.96
CA ARG A 125 -0.18 -8.83 -19.05
C ARG A 125 -0.48 -10.07 -19.88
N LYS A 126 0.55 -10.85 -20.19
CA LYS A 126 0.36 -12.21 -20.71
C LYS A 126 -0.42 -12.98 -19.65
N HIS A 127 -1.72 -13.14 -19.86
CA HIS A 127 -2.52 -14.11 -19.12
C HIS A 127 -1.82 -15.46 -19.28
N GLY A 128 -1.36 -16.04 -18.17
CA GLY A 128 -0.92 -17.43 -18.15
C GLY A 128 -2.05 -18.29 -18.72
N LYS A 129 -1.72 -19.14 -19.69
CA LYS A 129 -2.69 -20.10 -20.22
C LYS A 129 -3.13 -21.02 -19.08
N PRO A 130 -4.44 -21.31 -18.94
CA PRO A 130 -4.87 -22.42 -18.09
C PRO A 130 -4.41 -23.73 -18.73
N GLU A 131 -3.82 -24.61 -17.90
CA GLU A 131 -3.61 -26.03 -18.21
C GLU A 131 -4.93 -26.80 -18.19
#